data_AF-S7PUG9-F1
#
_entry.id   AF-S7PUG9-F1
#
_cell.length_a   1.000
_cell.length_b   1.000
_cell.length_c   1.000
_cell.angle_alpha   90.00
_cell.angle_beta   90.00
_cell.angle_gamma   90.00
#
_symmetry.space_group_name_H-M   'P 1'
#
loop_
_entity.id
_entity.type
_entity.pdbx_description
1 polymer ?
#
loop_
_entity_poly.entity_id
_entity_poly.type
_entity_poly.pdbx_seq_one_letter_code
_entity_poly.pdbx_strand_id
1 'polypeptide(L)'
;MQDHILLSSQPAGTTFGILFISLVVSAVCYGLTLLQTWIYFRRYSLDPWWTKTLVAVLWLLDTVHIILCTITIYWYLVTNYGNPSTLDDSRCIWKVQTDMAGLVGLIVQLFFARRVWKLSGNKIVVALIAILSTLHFTLGVVFTVGAFELKHFSKYGMLTWVTCLGFSSAAAADILIAAAMCYYLAERRTEFKRTNSVITTLMIYSINTGLLTSIIATACVIAFAISPTSFIWLSFFWVLGKCYVNSVMAMLNSRDYIREKSRQDVTVLELQAQEPSAATQSRLKSAGFRLQPVDLAVAVETITETKMDYCTSPTKVTREGQDRPSRSPASSERDSPM
;
A
#
# COMPACT_ATOMS: atom_id res chain seq x y z
N MET A 1 7.93 -13.99 -38.03
CA MET A 1 9.35 -13.53 -37.99
C MET A 1 9.45 -12.00 -38.06
N GLN A 2 8.56 -11.31 -38.78
CA GLN A 2 8.44 -9.84 -38.74
C GLN A 2 8.19 -9.26 -37.33
N ASP A 3 7.39 -9.93 -36.50
CA ASP A 3 6.90 -9.35 -35.23
C ASP A 3 7.99 -9.19 -34.16
N HIS A 4 9.09 -9.97 -34.25
CA HIS A 4 10.25 -9.81 -33.37
C HIS A 4 11.10 -8.57 -33.69
N ILE A 5 10.92 -7.95 -34.86
CA ILE A 5 11.70 -6.77 -35.29
C ILE A 5 11.06 -5.47 -34.74
N LEU A 6 9.73 -5.43 -34.56
CA LEU A 6 9.05 -4.25 -34.03
C LEU A 6 9.30 -3.99 -32.52
N LEU A 7 9.82 -4.98 -31.78
CA LEU A 7 10.23 -4.83 -30.39
C LEU A 7 11.69 -4.38 -30.23
N SER A 8 12.52 -4.43 -31.28
CA SER A 8 13.97 -4.14 -31.17
C SER A 8 14.34 -2.66 -31.21
N SER A 9 13.40 -1.77 -31.53
CA SER A 9 13.62 -0.32 -31.62
C SER A 9 12.69 0.47 -30.71
N GLN A 10 12.67 0.15 -29.42
CA GLN A 10 12.24 1.13 -28.41
C GLN A 10 13.26 2.28 -28.42
N PRO A 11 12.91 3.50 -28.86
CA PRO A 11 13.83 4.62 -28.73
C PRO A 11 14.06 4.87 -27.25
N ALA A 12 15.31 5.09 -26.84
CA ALA A 12 15.69 5.14 -25.42
C ALA A 12 14.84 6.12 -24.58
N GLY A 13 14.34 7.20 -25.19
CA GLY A 13 13.39 8.13 -24.56
C GLY A 13 12.09 7.49 -24.06
N THR A 14 11.53 6.50 -24.76
CA THR A 14 10.34 5.76 -24.30
C THR A 14 10.63 4.99 -23.02
N THR A 15 11.79 4.35 -22.95
CA THR A 15 12.21 3.51 -21.82
C THR A 15 12.42 4.32 -20.54
N PHE A 16 13.08 5.48 -20.63
CA PHE A 16 13.19 6.41 -19.51
C PHE A 16 11.86 7.07 -19.15
N GLY A 17 10.94 7.27 -20.12
CA GLY A 17 9.57 7.74 -19.86
C GLY A 17 8.75 6.78 -19.00
N ILE A 18 8.94 5.46 -19.15
CA ILE A 18 8.26 4.45 -18.31
C ILE A 18 8.79 4.48 -16.87
N LEU A 19 10.10 4.67 -16.67
CA LEU A 19 10.67 4.94 -15.33
C LEU A 19 10.20 6.29 -14.75
N PHE A 20 10.03 7.30 -15.62
CA PHE A 20 9.20 8.50 -15.43
C PHE A 20 7.95 8.21 -14.59
N ILE A 21 7.04 7.43 -15.18
CA ILE A 21 5.74 7.08 -14.59
C ILE A 21 5.93 6.26 -13.30
N SER A 22 6.89 5.32 -13.27
CA SER A 22 7.18 4.55 -12.06
C SER A 22 7.70 5.42 -10.89
N LEU A 23 8.47 6.48 -11.15
CA LEU A 23 8.88 7.43 -10.11
C LEU A 23 7.66 8.12 -9.50
N VAL A 24 6.71 8.57 -10.32
CA VAL A 24 5.48 9.24 -9.86
C VAL A 24 4.62 8.28 -9.03
N VAL A 25 4.41 7.04 -9.49
CA VAL A 25 3.68 6.01 -8.72
C VAL A 25 4.41 5.71 -7.40
N SER A 26 5.73 5.57 -7.45
CA SER A 26 6.57 5.32 -6.26
C SER A 26 6.54 6.49 -5.26
N ALA A 27 6.40 7.73 -5.73
CA ALA A 27 6.24 8.92 -4.89
C ALA A 27 4.86 8.95 -4.21
N VAL A 28 3.79 8.56 -4.91
CA VAL A 28 2.46 8.37 -4.29
C VAL A 28 2.50 7.29 -3.20
N CYS A 29 3.11 6.14 -3.48
CA CYS A 29 3.28 5.09 -2.49
C CYS A 29 4.19 5.50 -1.31
N TYR A 30 5.19 6.36 -1.53
CA TYR A 30 5.99 6.96 -0.46
C TYR A 30 5.18 7.95 0.40
N GLY A 31 4.22 8.68 -0.20
CA GLY A 31 3.24 9.48 0.55
C GLY A 31 2.40 8.63 1.51
N LEU A 32 2.01 7.42 1.09
CA LEU A 32 1.36 6.45 1.97
C LEU A 32 2.30 5.97 3.09
N THR A 33 3.57 5.68 2.78
CA THR A 33 4.60 5.34 3.77
C THR A 33 4.73 6.43 4.84
N LEU A 34 4.80 7.71 4.44
CA LEU A 34 4.87 8.85 5.36
C LEU A 34 3.64 8.95 6.27
N LEU A 35 2.43 8.87 5.69
CA LEU A 35 1.18 8.90 6.45
C LEU A 35 1.11 7.75 7.46
N GLN A 36 1.43 6.52 7.03
CA GLN A 36 1.47 5.35 7.88
C GLN A 36 2.55 5.45 8.97
N THR A 37 3.70 6.06 8.68
CA THR A 37 4.78 6.31 9.67
C THR A 37 4.32 7.29 10.75
N TRP A 38 3.68 8.40 10.35
CA TRP A 38 3.12 9.37 11.29
C TRP A 38 2.01 8.79 12.16
N ILE A 39 1.07 8.03 11.56
CA ILE A 39 0.02 7.31 12.32
C ILE A 39 0.67 6.35 13.32
N TYR A 40 1.70 5.61 12.91
CA TYR A 40 2.35 4.63 13.77
C TYR A 40 2.95 5.27 15.02
N PHE A 41 3.80 6.28 14.85
CA PHE A 41 4.45 6.94 15.99
C PHE A 41 3.46 7.71 16.90
N ARG A 42 2.33 8.20 16.34
CA ARG A 42 1.30 8.88 17.13
C ARG A 42 0.43 7.93 17.96
N ARG A 43 0.12 6.74 17.45
CA ARG A 43 -0.78 5.77 18.14
C ARG A 43 -0.03 4.76 19.01
N TYR A 44 1.09 4.22 18.54
CA TYR A 44 1.79 3.10 19.18
C TYR A 44 2.97 3.58 20.06
N SER A 45 2.72 4.56 20.92
CA SER A 45 3.74 5.11 21.84
C SER A 45 4.28 4.08 22.84
N LEU A 46 3.51 3.03 23.15
CA LEU A 46 3.88 1.94 24.07
C LEU A 46 4.49 0.71 23.38
N ASP A 47 4.64 0.72 22.05
CA ASP A 47 5.27 -0.41 21.34
C ASP A 47 6.75 -0.57 21.72
N PRO A 48 7.26 -1.82 21.73
CA PRO A 48 8.64 -2.10 22.11
C PRO A 48 9.63 -1.49 21.11
N TRP A 49 10.80 -1.09 21.61
CA TRP A 49 11.80 -0.32 20.86
C TRP A 49 12.17 -0.98 19.51
N TRP A 50 12.29 -2.31 19.46
CA TRP A 50 12.67 -3.01 18.22
C TRP A 50 11.66 -2.82 17.07
N THR A 51 10.35 -2.69 17.34
CA THR A 51 9.35 -2.40 16.30
C THR A 51 9.47 -0.95 15.83
N LYS A 52 9.70 -0.02 16.76
CA LYS A 52 9.92 1.40 16.43
C LYS A 52 11.18 1.61 15.61
N THR A 53 12.27 0.93 15.96
CA THR A 53 13.51 0.94 15.18
C THR A 53 13.30 0.35 13.79
N LEU A 54 12.58 -0.77 13.66
CA LEU A 54 12.21 -1.34 12.35
C LEU A 54 11.44 -0.34 11.48
N VAL A 55 10.43 0.33 12.04
CA VAL A 55 9.64 1.35 11.32
C VAL A 55 10.50 2.54 10.90
N ALA A 56 11.35 3.05 11.80
CA ALA A 56 12.27 4.15 11.49
C ALA A 56 13.29 3.77 10.40
N VAL A 57 13.84 2.56 10.46
CA VAL A 57 14.78 2.03 9.45
C VAL A 57 14.08 1.88 8.10
N LEU A 58 12.90 1.25 8.04
CA LEU A 58 12.16 1.09 6.78
C LEU A 58 11.78 2.44 6.16
N TRP A 59 11.33 3.40 6.97
CA TRP A 59 11.04 4.76 6.51
C TRP A 59 12.30 5.46 5.97
N LEU A 60 13.44 5.37 6.68
CA LEU A 60 14.69 5.99 6.25
C LEU A 60 15.22 5.36 4.94
N LEU A 61 15.22 4.03 4.83
CA LEU A 61 15.62 3.34 3.60
C LEU A 61 14.70 3.70 2.44
N ASP A 62 13.39 3.79 2.67
CA ASP A 62 12.43 4.13 1.62
C ASP A 62 12.56 5.60 1.15
N THR A 63 12.95 6.49 2.07
CA THR A 63 13.29 7.89 1.82
C THR A 63 14.58 8.01 1.00
N VAL A 64 15.65 7.30 1.40
CA VAL A 64 16.91 7.27 0.64
C VAL A 64 16.69 6.69 -0.75
N HIS A 65 15.92 5.60 -0.86
CA HIS A 65 15.60 4.99 -2.15
C HIS A 65 14.89 5.97 -3.10
N ILE A 66 13.82 6.67 -2.67
CA ILE A 66 13.12 7.62 -3.56
C ILE A 66 13.98 8.84 -3.93
N ILE A 67 14.85 9.30 -3.04
CA ILE A 67 15.84 10.36 -3.35
C ILE A 67 16.81 9.87 -4.44
N LEU A 68 17.35 8.66 -4.32
CA LEU A 68 18.21 8.06 -5.34
C LEU A 68 17.47 7.88 -6.68
N CYS A 69 16.23 7.38 -6.69
CA CYS A 69 15.40 7.31 -7.91
C CYS A 69 15.25 8.68 -8.57
N THR A 70 15.00 9.72 -7.78
CA THR A 70 14.77 11.09 -8.27
C THR A 70 16.04 11.69 -8.86
N ILE A 71 17.18 11.55 -8.19
CA ILE A 71 18.49 12.02 -8.67
C ILE A 71 18.86 11.31 -9.97
N THR A 72 18.68 9.99 -10.02
CA THR A 72 18.88 9.16 -11.21
C THR A 72 18.05 9.71 -12.38
N ILE A 73 16.73 9.81 -12.21
CA ILE A 73 15.81 10.24 -13.27
C ILE A 73 16.08 11.67 -13.73
N TYR A 74 16.33 12.60 -12.81
CA TYR A 74 16.70 13.97 -13.14
C TYR A 74 17.98 14.04 -13.98
N TRP A 75 18.99 13.22 -13.69
CA TRP A 75 20.25 13.23 -14.42
C TRP A 75 20.10 12.76 -15.88
N TYR A 76 19.35 11.69 -16.13
CA TYR A 76 19.14 11.15 -17.48
C TYR A 76 18.12 11.97 -18.30
N LEU A 77 17.02 12.45 -17.70
CA LEU A 77 15.93 13.12 -18.42
C LEU A 77 16.05 14.65 -18.48
N VAL A 78 16.74 15.29 -17.52
CA VAL A 78 16.87 16.76 -17.47
C VAL A 78 18.31 17.19 -17.74
N THR A 79 19.28 16.70 -16.96
CA THR A 79 20.68 17.19 -17.05
C THR A 79 21.38 16.82 -18.35
N ASN A 80 21.09 15.65 -18.93
CA ASN A 80 21.72 15.14 -20.15
C ASN A 80 20.71 14.92 -21.28
N TYR A 81 19.63 15.71 -21.27
CA TYR A 81 18.59 15.64 -22.29
C TYR A 81 19.20 15.76 -23.69
N GLY A 82 18.85 14.81 -24.57
CA GLY A 82 19.34 14.77 -25.95
C GLY A 82 20.78 14.25 -26.15
N ASN A 83 21.50 13.80 -25.11
CA ASN A 83 22.84 13.24 -25.26
C ASN A 83 22.82 11.69 -25.31
N PRO A 84 22.87 11.05 -26.50
CA PRO A 84 22.71 9.60 -26.64
C PRO A 84 23.84 8.80 -25.99
N SER A 85 25.05 9.35 -25.88
CA SER A 85 26.19 8.66 -25.24
C SER A 85 25.92 8.32 -23.78
N THR A 86 25.15 9.18 -23.09
CA THR A 86 24.81 8.99 -21.67
C THR A 86 23.68 8.00 -21.42
N LEU A 87 22.95 7.55 -22.45
CA LEU A 87 21.74 6.73 -22.29
C LEU A 87 22.05 5.23 -22.12
N ASP A 88 23.19 4.74 -22.62
CA ASP A 88 23.66 3.37 -22.37
C ASP A 88 24.57 3.28 -21.12
N ASP A 89 25.11 4.42 -20.65
CA ASP A 89 26.03 4.51 -19.51
C ASP A 89 25.33 4.22 -18.17
N SER A 90 25.71 3.11 -17.52
CA SER A 90 25.18 2.69 -16.22
C SER A 90 26.00 3.28 -15.06
N ARG A 91 25.51 4.40 -14.50
CA ARG A 91 26.14 5.12 -13.38
C ARG A 91 26.05 4.38 -12.04
N CYS A 92 26.97 4.72 -11.13
CA CYS A 92 27.02 4.15 -9.77
C CYS A 92 25.71 4.36 -8.97
N ILE A 93 25.08 5.54 -9.09
CA ILE A 93 23.83 5.89 -8.37
C ILE A 93 22.70 4.89 -8.67
N TRP A 94 22.59 4.45 -9.94
CA TRP A 94 21.62 3.44 -10.39
C TRP A 94 21.78 2.10 -9.66
N LYS A 95 23.03 1.71 -9.39
CA LYS A 95 23.42 0.41 -8.83
C LYS A 95 23.23 0.38 -7.31
N VAL A 96 23.62 1.47 -6.64
CA VAL A 96 23.36 1.65 -5.20
C VAL A 96 21.87 1.67 -4.90
N GLN A 97 21.07 2.28 -5.78
CA GLN A 97 19.62 2.33 -5.64
C GLN A 97 18.97 0.92 -5.69
N THR A 98 19.42 0.04 -6.59
CA THR A 98 18.88 -1.32 -6.67
C THR A 98 19.20 -2.16 -5.43
N ASP A 99 20.40 -2.01 -4.86
CA ASP A 99 20.79 -2.68 -3.61
C ASP A 99 19.96 -2.20 -2.40
N MET A 100 19.65 -0.90 -2.33
CA MET A 100 18.77 -0.35 -1.28
C MET A 100 17.36 -0.95 -1.33
N ALA A 101 16.77 -1.11 -2.52
CA ALA A 101 15.48 -1.76 -2.67
C ALA A 101 15.53 -3.26 -2.32
N GLY A 102 16.61 -3.96 -2.69
CA GLY A 102 16.86 -5.35 -2.28
C GLY A 102 16.97 -5.51 -0.77
N LEU A 103 17.67 -4.60 -0.09
CA LEU A 103 17.81 -4.58 1.37
C LEU A 103 16.46 -4.34 2.08
N VAL A 104 15.62 -3.45 1.55
CA VAL A 104 14.23 -3.26 2.03
C VAL A 104 13.44 -4.57 1.92
N GLY A 105 13.50 -5.24 0.77
CA GLY A 105 12.86 -6.54 0.56
C GLY A 105 13.30 -7.59 1.57
N LEU A 106 14.61 -7.73 1.79
CA LEU A 106 15.19 -8.64 2.78
C LEU A 106 14.67 -8.35 4.21
N ILE A 107 14.71 -7.09 4.65
CA ILE A 107 14.25 -6.69 5.99
C ILE A 107 12.76 -7.01 6.16
N VAL A 108 11.94 -6.71 5.15
CA VAL A 108 10.50 -6.98 5.17
C VAL A 108 10.21 -8.49 5.22
N GLN A 109 10.83 -9.28 4.35
CA GLN A 109 10.61 -10.73 4.32
C GLN A 109 11.10 -11.42 5.61
N LEU A 110 12.22 -10.97 6.21
CA LEU A 110 12.68 -11.46 7.52
C LEU A 110 11.74 -11.06 8.68
N PHE A 111 11.13 -9.86 8.63
CA PHE A 111 10.10 -9.47 9.58
C PHE A 111 8.86 -10.40 9.48
N PHE A 112 8.43 -10.70 8.26
CA PHE A 112 7.35 -11.66 8.01
C PHE A 112 7.72 -13.08 8.45
N ALA A 113 8.93 -13.55 8.17
CA ALA A 113 9.44 -14.84 8.64
C ALA A 113 9.41 -14.94 10.17
N ARG A 114 9.80 -13.87 10.88
CA ARG A 114 9.68 -13.76 12.35
C ARG A 114 8.23 -13.79 12.83
N ARG A 115 7.28 -13.26 12.05
CA ARG A 115 5.84 -13.35 12.36
C ARG A 115 5.32 -14.77 12.19
N VAL A 116 5.68 -15.46 11.10
CA VAL A 116 5.37 -16.88 10.87
C VAL A 116 5.95 -17.73 12.01
N TRP A 117 7.22 -17.51 12.39
CA TRP A 117 7.88 -18.21 13.50
C TRP A 117 7.09 -18.16 14.81
N LYS A 118 6.64 -16.95 15.19
CA LYS A 118 5.85 -16.75 16.43
C LYS A 118 4.48 -17.43 16.39
N LEU A 119 3.92 -17.69 15.20
CA LEU A 119 2.60 -18.26 15.03
C LEU A 119 2.63 -19.79 14.94
N SER A 120 3.61 -20.34 14.22
CA SER A 120 3.74 -21.76 13.92
C SER A 120 4.65 -22.53 14.85
N GLY A 121 5.74 -21.93 15.33
CA GLY A 121 6.85 -22.65 15.95
C GLY A 121 7.61 -23.60 15.00
N ASN A 122 7.28 -23.63 13.71
CA ASN A 122 7.88 -24.55 12.73
C ASN A 122 9.18 -23.96 12.16
N LYS A 123 10.32 -24.58 12.49
CA LYS A 123 11.65 -24.10 12.08
C LYS A 123 11.87 -24.22 10.57
N ILE A 124 11.26 -25.22 9.93
CA ILE A 124 11.50 -25.58 8.53
C ILE A 124 10.93 -24.50 7.61
N VAL A 125 9.66 -24.11 7.79
CA VAL A 125 9.01 -23.07 6.98
C VAL A 125 9.75 -21.73 7.10
N VAL A 126 10.19 -21.38 8.31
CA VAL A 126 10.92 -20.12 8.57
C VAL A 126 12.33 -20.15 7.97
N ALA A 127 13.02 -21.29 8.04
CA ALA A 127 14.30 -21.48 7.36
C ALA A 127 14.16 -21.37 5.83
N LEU A 128 13.12 -21.97 5.23
CA LEU A 128 12.83 -21.87 3.80
C LEU A 128 12.58 -20.41 3.37
N ILE A 129 11.76 -19.66 4.11
CA ILE A 129 11.54 -18.22 3.83
C ILE A 129 12.87 -17.45 3.93
N ALA A 130 13.67 -17.67 4.98
CA ALA A 130 14.95 -17.00 5.16
C ALA A 130 15.95 -17.34 4.05
N ILE A 131 16.03 -18.60 3.60
CA ILE A 131 16.86 -19.04 2.47
C ILE A 131 16.41 -18.33 1.19
N LEU A 132 15.12 -18.30 0.86
CA LEU A 132 14.63 -17.63 -0.34
C LEU A 132 14.87 -16.10 -0.30
N SER A 133 14.70 -15.46 0.86
CA SER A 133 14.91 -14.02 1.03
C SER A 133 16.40 -13.65 0.91
N THR A 134 17.29 -14.45 1.50
CA THR A 134 18.75 -14.25 1.39
C THR A 134 19.28 -14.62 0.00
N LEU A 135 18.67 -15.58 -0.69
CA LEU A 135 18.95 -15.89 -2.09
C LEU A 135 18.57 -14.72 -3.00
N HIS A 136 17.37 -14.14 -2.84
CA HIS A 136 16.95 -12.95 -3.58
C HIS A 136 17.94 -11.79 -3.38
N PHE A 137 18.30 -11.49 -2.12
CA PHE A 137 19.24 -10.40 -1.82
C PHE A 137 20.65 -10.66 -2.38
N THR A 138 21.19 -11.87 -2.22
CA THR A 138 22.53 -12.20 -2.74
C THR A 138 22.58 -12.20 -4.26
N LEU A 139 21.55 -12.67 -4.95
CA LEU A 139 21.42 -12.53 -6.41
C LEU A 139 21.30 -11.06 -6.84
N GLY A 140 20.63 -10.20 -6.05
CA GLY A 140 20.63 -8.75 -6.25
C GLY A 140 22.03 -8.14 -6.19
N VAL A 141 22.83 -8.52 -5.18
CA VAL A 141 24.23 -8.07 -5.06
C VAL A 141 25.09 -8.59 -6.23
N VAL A 142 24.92 -9.84 -6.65
CA VAL A 142 25.61 -10.41 -7.82
C VAL A 142 25.23 -9.66 -9.11
N PHE A 143 23.94 -9.31 -9.28
CA PHE A 143 23.48 -8.46 -10.38
C PHE A 143 24.18 -7.10 -10.35
N THR A 144 24.26 -6.45 -9.19
CA THR A 144 24.92 -5.15 -9.03
C THR A 144 26.42 -5.23 -9.34
N VAL A 145 27.14 -6.27 -8.89
CA VAL A 145 28.56 -6.47 -9.23
C VAL A 145 28.73 -6.64 -10.75
N GLY A 146 27.94 -7.49 -11.39
CA GLY A 146 27.97 -7.64 -12.86
C GLY A 146 27.62 -6.34 -13.61
N ALA A 147 26.70 -5.53 -13.06
CA ALA A 147 26.39 -4.20 -13.59
C ALA A 147 27.57 -3.20 -13.45
N PHE A 148 28.41 -3.33 -12.42
CA PHE A 148 29.65 -2.56 -12.31
C PHE A 148 30.69 -2.96 -13.36
N GLU A 149 30.81 -4.25 -13.68
CA GLU A 149 31.75 -4.76 -14.69
C GLU A 149 31.31 -4.40 -16.12
N LEU A 150 30.04 -4.61 -16.47
CA LEU A 150 29.51 -4.40 -17.82
C LEU A 150 29.45 -2.93 -18.23
N LYS A 151 29.20 -2.04 -17.27
CA LYS A 151 29.05 -0.57 -17.40
C LYS A 151 27.95 -0.06 -18.34
N HIS A 152 27.40 -0.90 -19.21
CA HIS A 152 26.45 -0.53 -20.27
C HIS A 152 25.14 -1.32 -20.12
N PHE A 153 23.99 -0.65 -20.25
CA PHE A 153 22.67 -1.28 -20.15
C PHE A 153 22.42 -2.31 -21.27
N SER A 154 22.96 -2.06 -22.47
CA SER A 154 22.92 -2.94 -23.63
C SER A 154 23.40 -4.38 -23.34
N LYS A 155 24.27 -4.57 -22.35
CA LYS A 155 24.83 -5.89 -21.98
C LYS A 155 24.05 -6.61 -20.87
N TYR A 156 23.02 -5.98 -20.28
CA TYR A 156 22.29 -6.55 -19.14
C TYR A 156 21.56 -7.87 -19.44
N GLY A 157 21.34 -8.20 -20.73
CA GLY A 157 20.86 -9.52 -21.14
C GLY A 157 21.73 -10.70 -20.65
N MET A 158 23.02 -10.48 -20.39
CA MET A 158 23.91 -11.49 -19.80
C MET A 158 23.52 -11.87 -18.36
N LEU A 159 22.84 -10.97 -17.63
CA LEU A 159 22.43 -11.16 -16.24
C LEU A 159 20.99 -11.72 -16.12
N THR A 160 20.32 -12.03 -17.23
CA THR A 160 18.94 -12.56 -17.25
C THR A 160 18.72 -13.72 -16.29
N TRP A 161 19.66 -14.67 -16.21
CA TRP A 161 19.53 -15.80 -15.30
C TRP A 161 19.57 -15.38 -13.82
N VAL A 162 20.40 -14.40 -13.46
CA VAL A 162 20.50 -13.84 -12.10
C VAL A 162 19.20 -13.15 -11.73
N THR A 163 18.71 -12.26 -12.60
CA THR A 163 17.52 -11.44 -12.35
C THR A 163 16.26 -12.28 -12.28
N CYS A 164 16.08 -13.22 -13.21
CA CYS A 164 14.91 -14.11 -13.22
C CYS A 164 14.90 -15.04 -12.01
N LEU A 165 16.05 -15.62 -11.62
CA LEU A 165 16.13 -16.46 -10.42
C LEU A 165 15.91 -15.64 -9.14
N GLY A 166 16.47 -14.43 -9.07
CA GLY A 166 16.29 -13.49 -7.96
C GLY A 166 14.81 -13.16 -7.73
N PHE A 167 14.12 -12.62 -8.73
CA PHE A 167 12.70 -12.29 -8.60
C PHE A 167 11.79 -13.51 -8.44
N SER A 168 12.14 -14.66 -9.03
CA SER A 168 11.40 -15.91 -8.78
C SER A 168 11.53 -16.37 -7.32
N SER A 169 12.72 -16.23 -6.73
CA SER A 169 12.92 -16.54 -5.29
C SER A 169 12.18 -15.54 -4.37
N ALA A 170 12.09 -14.27 -4.76
CA ALA A 170 11.28 -13.27 -4.05
C ALA A 170 9.78 -13.60 -4.10
N ALA A 171 9.24 -13.91 -5.28
CA ALA A 171 7.84 -14.32 -5.45
C ALA A 171 7.55 -15.61 -4.67
N ALA A 172 8.45 -16.59 -4.71
CA ALA A 172 8.31 -17.82 -3.94
C ALA A 172 8.31 -17.57 -2.42
N ALA A 173 9.16 -16.66 -1.92
CA ALA A 173 9.16 -16.26 -0.51
C ALA A 173 7.84 -15.60 -0.11
N ASP A 174 7.32 -14.69 -0.94
CA ASP A 174 6.08 -13.95 -0.65
C ASP A 174 4.84 -14.85 -0.69
N ILE A 175 4.76 -15.76 -1.66
CA ILE A 175 3.73 -16.81 -1.71
C ILE A 175 3.82 -17.70 -0.46
N LEU A 176 5.02 -18.14 -0.08
CA LEU A 176 5.22 -19.00 1.09
C LEU A 176 4.88 -18.27 2.40
N ILE A 177 5.23 -16.99 2.54
CA ILE A 177 4.83 -16.12 3.66
C ILE A 177 3.30 -16.04 3.73
N ALA A 178 2.63 -15.73 2.62
CA ALA A 178 1.18 -15.62 2.57
C ALA A 178 0.49 -16.95 2.93
N ALA A 179 0.89 -18.04 2.29
CA ALA A 179 0.34 -19.38 2.52
C ALA A 179 0.56 -19.84 3.96
N ALA A 180 1.76 -19.67 4.53
CA ALA A 180 2.07 -20.02 5.91
C ALA A 180 1.27 -19.16 6.90
N MET A 181 1.20 -17.85 6.69
CA MET A 181 0.39 -16.95 7.51
C MET A 181 -1.09 -17.34 7.48
N CYS A 182 -1.65 -17.71 6.32
CA CYS A 182 -3.03 -18.16 6.20
C CYS A 182 -3.27 -19.49 6.91
N TYR A 183 -2.44 -20.50 6.63
CA TYR A 183 -2.58 -21.84 7.20
C TYR A 183 -2.50 -21.80 8.73
N TYR A 184 -1.41 -21.25 9.28
CA TYR A 184 -1.20 -21.23 10.72
C TYR A 184 -2.15 -20.29 11.46
N LEU A 185 -2.74 -19.28 10.80
CA LEU A 185 -3.74 -18.43 11.45
C LEU A 185 -5.16 -19.04 11.37
N ALA A 186 -5.45 -19.83 10.33
CA ALA A 186 -6.66 -20.64 10.25
C ALA A 186 -6.67 -21.77 11.29
N GLU A 187 -5.52 -22.41 11.54
CA GLU A 187 -5.33 -23.43 12.59
C GLU A 187 -5.57 -22.85 14.01
N ARG A 188 -5.28 -21.56 14.23
CA ARG A 188 -5.51 -20.87 15.51
C ARG A 188 -6.96 -20.37 15.69
N ARG A 189 -7.89 -20.72 14.80
CA ARG A 189 -9.31 -20.40 14.99
C ARG A 189 -9.85 -21.11 16.24
N THR A 190 -10.71 -20.41 16.96
CA THR A 190 -11.32 -20.87 18.21
C THR A 190 -12.85 -20.85 18.08
N GLU A 191 -13.59 -21.40 19.03
CA GLU A 191 -15.06 -21.29 19.03
C GLU A 191 -15.55 -19.84 19.19
N PHE A 192 -14.72 -18.95 19.76
CA PHE A 192 -15.04 -17.53 19.90
C PHE A 192 -15.03 -16.78 18.56
N LYS A 193 -16.24 -16.41 18.09
CA LYS A 193 -16.45 -15.57 16.87
C LYS A 193 -15.55 -14.32 16.83
N ARG A 194 -15.35 -13.67 17.99
CA ARG A 194 -14.44 -12.52 18.19
C ARG A 194 -13.02 -12.79 17.70
N THR A 195 -12.38 -13.86 18.18
CA THR A 195 -11.02 -14.25 17.80
C THR A 195 -10.96 -14.58 16.31
N ASN A 196 -12.00 -15.21 15.77
CA ASN A 196 -12.07 -15.58 14.35
C ASN A 196 -12.24 -14.37 13.42
N SER A 197 -12.94 -13.31 13.85
CA SER A 197 -13.07 -12.03 13.13
C SER A 197 -11.71 -11.32 13.02
N VAL A 198 -10.96 -11.27 14.13
CA VAL A 198 -9.57 -10.78 14.18
C VAL A 198 -8.66 -11.59 13.26
N ILE A 199 -8.65 -12.92 13.42
CA ILE A 199 -7.88 -13.85 12.58
C ILE A 199 -8.18 -13.62 11.10
N THR A 200 -9.45 -13.56 10.71
CA THR A 200 -9.85 -13.43 9.30
C THR A 200 -9.39 -12.10 8.73
N THR A 201 -9.47 -11.02 9.50
CA THR A 201 -8.93 -9.70 9.10
C THR A 201 -7.41 -9.77 8.89
N LEU A 202 -6.67 -10.39 9.83
CA LEU A 202 -5.22 -10.60 9.69
C LEU A 202 -4.85 -11.47 8.47
N MET A 203 -5.65 -12.51 8.15
CA MET A 203 -5.46 -13.32 6.94
C MET A 203 -5.64 -12.46 5.69
N ILE A 204 -6.75 -11.72 5.58
CA ILE A 204 -7.03 -10.86 4.41
C ILE A 204 -5.90 -9.85 4.16
N TYR A 205 -5.42 -9.17 5.21
CA TYR A 205 -4.26 -8.29 5.07
C TYR A 205 -3.02 -9.04 4.59
N SER A 206 -2.72 -10.22 5.16
CA SER A 206 -1.52 -11.00 4.79
C SER A 206 -1.60 -11.56 3.36
N ILE A 207 -2.79 -11.97 2.90
CA ILE A 207 -3.07 -12.39 1.53
C ILE A 207 -2.86 -11.22 0.59
N ASN A 208 -3.53 -10.09 0.83
CA ASN A 208 -3.49 -8.94 -0.06
C ASN A 208 -2.05 -8.41 -0.21
N THR A 209 -1.26 -8.38 0.88
CA THR A 209 0.13 -7.96 0.82
C THR A 209 1.02 -8.94 0.06
N GLY A 210 0.94 -10.25 0.36
CA GLY A 210 1.81 -11.24 -0.26
C GLY A 210 1.43 -11.56 -1.72
N LEU A 211 0.14 -11.56 -2.04
CA LEU A 211 -0.34 -11.73 -3.41
C LEU A 211 0.06 -10.54 -4.30
N LEU A 212 -0.11 -9.30 -3.81
CA LEU A 212 0.28 -8.11 -4.55
C LEU A 212 1.78 -8.08 -4.85
N THR A 213 2.64 -8.34 -3.85
CA THR A 213 4.10 -8.37 -4.07
C THR A 213 4.51 -9.52 -4.98
N SER A 214 3.88 -10.71 -4.86
CA SER A 214 4.12 -11.84 -5.76
C SER A 214 3.74 -11.56 -7.21
N ILE A 215 2.61 -10.88 -7.45
CA ILE A 215 2.18 -10.45 -8.80
C ILE A 215 3.19 -9.48 -9.40
N ILE A 216 3.63 -8.47 -8.64
CA ILE A 216 4.59 -7.47 -9.13
C ILE A 216 5.97 -8.12 -9.37
N ALA A 217 6.43 -9.00 -8.48
CA ALA A 217 7.69 -9.76 -8.67
C ALA A 217 7.62 -10.68 -9.91
N THR A 218 6.49 -11.33 -10.16
CA THR A 218 6.25 -12.13 -11.38
C THR A 218 6.26 -11.24 -12.63
N ALA A 219 5.67 -10.04 -12.56
CA ALA A 219 5.75 -9.05 -13.64
C ALA A 219 7.19 -8.58 -13.90
N CYS A 220 8.03 -8.46 -12.87
CA CYS A 220 9.47 -8.20 -13.03
C CYS A 220 10.17 -9.31 -13.83
N VAL A 221 9.92 -10.58 -13.50
CA VAL A 221 10.47 -11.74 -14.24
C VAL A 221 10.04 -11.71 -15.70
N ILE A 222 8.74 -11.57 -15.96
CA ILE A 222 8.17 -11.57 -17.33
C ILE A 222 8.75 -10.40 -18.15
N ALA A 223 8.80 -9.19 -17.57
CA ALA A 223 9.35 -8.02 -18.25
C ALA A 223 10.83 -8.18 -18.58
N PHE A 224 11.65 -8.72 -17.65
CA PHE A 224 13.08 -8.93 -17.88
C PHE A 224 13.32 -10.03 -18.93
N ALA A 225 12.55 -11.12 -18.90
CA ALA A 225 12.69 -12.22 -19.85
C ALA A 225 12.30 -11.83 -21.29
N ILE A 226 11.31 -10.94 -21.46
CA ILE A 226 10.88 -10.45 -22.79
C ILE A 226 11.82 -9.35 -23.30
N SER A 227 12.26 -8.42 -22.44
CA SER A 227 13.06 -7.26 -22.87
C SER A 227 14.06 -6.84 -21.79
N PRO A 228 15.23 -7.50 -21.68
CA PRO A 228 16.21 -7.24 -20.63
C PRO A 228 16.90 -5.86 -20.76
N THR A 229 16.89 -5.29 -21.97
CA THR A 229 17.39 -3.93 -22.27
C THR A 229 16.36 -2.83 -22.02
N SER A 230 15.10 -3.18 -21.73
CA SER A 230 14.04 -2.22 -21.40
C SER A 230 13.85 -2.11 -19.90
N PHE A 231 13.70 -0.89 -19.38
CA PHE A 231 13.51 -0.62 -17.94
C PHE A 231 12.08 -0.86 -17.43
N ILE A 232 11.24 -1.58 -18.20
CA ILE A 232 9.90 -1.99 -17.76
C ILE A 232 9.99 -2.87 -16.49
N TRP A 233 10.94 -3.80 -16.43
CA TRP A 233 11.15 -4.63 -15.23
C TRP A 233 11.51 -3.78 -14.01
N LEU A 234 12.34 -2.76 -14.22
CA LEU A 234 12.82 -1.88 -13.16
C LEU A 234 11.70 -0.97 -12.65
N SER A 235 10.77 -0.59 -13.53
CA SER A 235 9.55 0.14 -13.16
C SER A 235 8.66 -0.66 -12.22
N PHE A 236 8.50 -1.97 -12.44
CA PHE A 236 7.82 -2.86 -11.48
C PHE A 236 8.62 -3.03 -10.18
N PHE A 237 9.95 -3.16 -10.27
CA PHE A 237 10.82 -3.33 -9.10
C PHE A 237 10.77 -2.12 -8.13
N TRP A 238 10.71 -0.89 -8.63
CA TRP A 238 10.59 0.30 -7.78
C TRP A 238 9.27 0.29 -7.00
N VAL A 239 8.16 -0.05 -7.67
CA VAL A 239 6.84 -0.19 -7.05
C VAL A 239 6.83 -1.35 -6.05
N LEU A 240 7.47 -2.47 -6.36
CA LEU A 240 7.62 -3.62 -5.45
C LEU A 240 8.26 -3.22 -4.11
N GLY A 241 9.36 -2.45 -4.16
CA GLY A 241 10.01 -1.91 -2.97
C GLY A 241 9.05 -1.07 -2.11
N LYS A 242 8.25 -0.20 -2.73
CA LYS A 242 7.22 0.59 -2.04
C LYS A 242 6.10 -0.29 -1.47
N CYS A 243 5.68 -1.33 -2.18
CA CYS A 243 4.68 -2.28 -1.72
C CYS A 243 5.15 -3.07 -0.49
N TYR A 244 6.43 -3.46 -0.41
CA TYR A 244 6.98 -4.13 0.78
C TYR A 244 6.88 -3.26 2.04
N VAL A 245 7.32 -1.99 1.96
CA VAL A 245 7.27 -1.07 3.12
C VAL A 245 5.81 -0.82 3.54
N ASN A 246 4.95 -0.44 2.58
CA ASN A 246 3.53 -0.18 2.86
C ASN A 246 2.80 -1.41 3.40
N SER A 247 3.20 -2.63 3.03
CA SER A 247 2.64 -3.88 3.57
C SER A 247 2.93 -4.05 5.06
N VAL A 248 4.19 -3.88 5.48
CA VAL A 248 4.58 -3.95 6.89
C VAL A 248 3.92 -2.84 7.71
N MET A 249 3.90 -1.63 7.15
CA MET A 249 3.36 -0.45 7.81
C MET A 249 1.82 -0.50 7.96
N ALA A 250 1.08 -0.94 6.96
CA ALA A 250 -0.36 -1.22 7.06
C ALA A 250 -0.65 -2.33 8.08
N MET A 251 0.17 -3.39 8.10
CA MET A 251 0.04 -4.49 9.04
C MET A 251 0.24 -4.07 10.49
N LEU A 252 1.22 -3.20 10.77
CA LEU A 252 1.43 -2.63 12.10
C LEU A 252 0.27 -1.69 12.48
N ASN A 253 -0.16 -0.82 11.56
CA ASN A 253 -1.19 0.20 11.85
C ASN A 253 -2.62 -0.36 11.99
N SER A 254 -2.93 -1.50 11.38
CA SER A 254 -4.25 -2.13 11.48
C SER A 254 -4.60 -2.65 12.88
N ARG A 255 -3.61 -2.82 13.78
CA ARG A 255 -3.78 -3.41 15.12
C ARG A 255 -4.86 -2.73 15.95
N ASP A 256 -4.94 -1.41 15.95
CA ASP A 256 -5.96 -0.67 16.70
C ASP A 256 -7.36 -0.86 16.11
N TYR A 257 -7.52 -0.76 14.79
CA TYR A 257 -8.80 -1.01 14.10
C TYR A 257 -9.33 -2.43 14.41
N ILE A 258 -8.44 -3.41 14.39
CA ILE A 258 -8.73 -4.80 14.74
C ILE A 258 -9.14 -4.94 16.22
N ARG A 259 -8.48 -4.20 17.13
CA ARG A 259 -8.77 -4.18 18.57
C ARG A 259 -10.10 -3.47 18.88
N GLU A 260 -10.43 -2.42 18.14
CA GLU A 260 -11.66 -1.63 18.28
C GLU A 260 -12.88 -2.40 17.76
N LYS A 261 -12.80 -2.99 16.56
CA LYS A 261 -13.82 -3.91 16.05
C LYS A 261 -14.08 -5.06 17.04
N SER A 262 -13.00 -5.64 17.58
CA SER A 262 -13.08 -6.65 18.63
C SER A 262 -13.65 -6.15 19.97
N ARG A 263 -13.76 -4.84 20.23
CA ARG A 263 -14.43 -4.28 21.41
C ARG A 263 -15.92 -4.04 21.13
N GLN A 264 -16.27 -3.53 19.95
CA GLN A 264 -17.68 -3.36 19.56
C GLN A 264 -18.43 -4.69 19.58
N ASP A 265 -17.81 -5.77 19.08
CA ASP A 265 -18.36 -7.14 19.18
C ASP A 265 -18.68 -7.55 20.64
N VAL A 266 -17.92 -7.07 21.64
CA VAL A 266 -18.18 -7.36 23.06
C VAL A 266 -19.37 -6.55 23.57
N THR A 267 -19.41 -5.24 23.30
CA THR A 267 -20.52 -4.38 23.76
C THR A 267 -21.86 -4.84 23.20
N VAL A 268 -21.90 -5.28 21.93
CA VAL A 268 -23.13 -5.86 21.34
C VAL A 268 -23.53 -7.16 22.03
N LEU A 269 -22.59 -8.07 22.30
CA LEU A 269 -22.87 -9.33 22.98
C LEU A 269 -23.27 -9.14 24.45
N GLU A 270 -22.68 -8.19 25.17
CA GLU A 270 -23.08 -7.84 26.54
C GLU A 270 -24.49 -7.24 26.58
N LEU A 271 -24.83 -6.36 25.64
CA LEU A 271 -26.19 -5.82 25.50
C LEU A 271 -27.23 -6.90 25.14
N GLN A 272 -26.86 -7.91 24.34
CA GLN A 272 -27.72 -9.06 24.03
C GLN A 272 -27.83 -10.08 25.16
N ALA A 273 -26.75 -10.29 25.93
CA ALA A 273 -26.75 -11.18 27.09
C ALA A 273 -27.50 -10.58 28.30
N GLN A 274 -27.61 -9.24 28.36
CA GLN A 274 -28.36 -8.52 29.37
C GLN A 274 -29.86 -8.38 29.03
N GLU A 275 -30.49 -9.49 28.64
CA GLU A 275 -31.95 -9.57 28.78
C GLU A 275 -32.32 -9.40 30.27
N PRO A 276 -33.36 -8.61 30.59
CA PRO A 276 -33.71 -8.38 31.98
C PRO A 276 -34.14 -9.69 32.63
N SER A 277 -33.38 -10.13 33.64
CA SER A 277 -33.66 -11.33 34.45
C SER A 277 -35.14 -11.42 34.81
N ALA A 278 -35.70 -12.64 34.81
CA ALA A 278 -37.09 -12.88 35.19
C ALA A 278 -37.46 -12.28 36.56
N ALA A 279 -36.49 -12.16 37.48
CA ALA A 279 -36.65 -11.48 38.77
C ALA A 279 -36.75 -9.94 38.66
N THR A 280 -36.06 -9.34 37.68
CA THR A 280 -36.18 -7.91 37.35
C THR A 280 -37.52 -7.64 36.65
N GLN A 281 -37.92 -8.50 35.72
CA GLN A 281 -39.23 -8.40 35.04
C GLN A 281 -40.40 -8.57 36.01
N SER A 282 -40.31 -9.51 36.96
CA SER A 282 -41.35 -9.71 37.98
C SER A 282 -41.41 -8.55 38.97
N ARG A 283 -40.27 -8.00 39.40
CA ARG A 283 -40.22 -6.80 40.26
C ARG A 283 -40.82 -5.57 39.58
N LEU A 284 -40.51 -5.32 38.31
CA LEU A 284 -41.11 -4.22 37.54
C LEU A 284 -42.64 -4.39 37.39
N LYS A 285 -43.12 -5.61 37.13
CA LYS A 285 -44.56 -5.92 37.11
C LYS A 285 -45.22 -5.73 38.49
N SER A 286 -44.58 -6.13 39.58
CA SER A 286 -45.11 -5.94 40.95
C SER A 286 -45.11 -4.48 41.42
N ALA A 287 -44.23 -3.65 40.87
CA ALA A 287 -44.17 -2.21 41.16
C ALA A 287 -45.22 -1.38 40.40
N GLY A 288 -46.20 -2.03 39.75
CA GLY A 288 -47.25 -1.37 38.96
C GLY A 288 -46.77 -0.79 37.62
N PHE A 289 -45.48 -0.97 37.27
CA PHE A 289 -44.91 -0.44 36.04
C PHE A 289 -45.33 -1.33 34.86
N ARG A 290 -46.39 -0.93 34.13
CA ARG A 290 -46.69 -1.50 32.81
C ARG A 290 -45.55 -1.13 31.87
N LEU A 291 -44.63 -2.08 31.65
CA LEU A 291 -43.79 -2.11 30.47
C LEU A 291 -44.70 -2.19 29.24
N GLN A 292 -45.01 -1.04 28.64
CA GLN A 292 -45.44 -1.02 27.25
C GLN A 292 -44.29 -1.58 26.41
N PRO A 293 -44.56 -2.43 25.41
CA PRO A 293 -43.57 -2.68 24.38
C PRO A 293 -43.30 -1.35 23.69
N VAL A 294 -42.14 -0.76 23.95
CA VAL A 294 -41.61 0.28 23.07
C VAL A 294 -41.23 -0.46 21.80
N ASP A 295 -42.00 -0.25 20.72
CA ASP A 295 -41.57 -0.62 19.38
C ASP A 295 -40.30 0.19 19.09
N LEU A 296 -39.16 -0.43 19.39
CA LEU A 296 -37.85 0.11 19.04
C LEU A 296 -37.69 -0.09 17.53
N ALA A 297 -38.30 0.82 16.77
CA ALA A 297 -38.09 0.94 15.34
C ALA A 297 -36.60 1.24 15.11
N VAL A 298 -35.81 0.18 14.91
CA VAL A 298 -34.41 0.28 14.50
C VAL A 298 -34.41 0.85 13.08
N ALA A 299 -34.30 2.17 12.99
CA ALA A 299 -34.07 2.86 11.74
C ALA A 299 -32.69 2.43 11.23
N VAL A 300 -32.67 1.43 10.33
CA VAL A 300 -31.49 1.08 9.56
C VAL A 300 -31.29 2.19 8.54
N GLU A 301 -30.58 3.24 8.95
CA GLU A 301 -30.21 4.36 8.09
C GLU A 301 -29.25 3.85 7.00
N THR A 302 -29.84 3.42 5.89
CA THR A 302 -29.11 2.90 4.74
C THR A 302 -28.55 4.08 3.98
N ILE A 303 -27.33 4.50 4.35
CA ILE A 303 -26.58 5.53 3.66
C ILE A 303 -26.34 5.05 2.22
N THR A 304 -27.23 5.48 1.33
CA THR A 304 -27.13 5.22 -0.10
C THR A 304 -26.33 6.37 -0.67
N GLU A 305 -25.07 6.14 -1.04
CA GLU A 305 -24.28 7.12 -1.79
C GLU A 305 -24.89 7.30 -3.19
N THR A 306 -25.87 8.19 -3.31
CA THR A 306 -26.45 8.61 -4.58
C THR A 306 -25.43 9.43 -5.36
N LYS A 307 -24.58 8.75 -6.11
CA LYS A 307 -23.66 9.36 -7.06
C LYS A 307 -24.48 9.96 -8.21
N MET A 308 -24.74 11.26 -8.17
CA MET A 308 -25.42 11.97 -9.25
C MET A 308 -24.51 12.08 -10.47
N ASP A 309 -24.72 11.20 -11.44
CA ASP A 309 -24.21 11.39 -12.80
C ASP A 309 -25.00 12.54 -13.45
N TYR A 310 -24.36 13.70 -13.60
CA TYR A 310 -24.94 14.86 -14.27
C TYR A 310 -25.06 14.59 -15.78
N CYS A 311 -26.25 14.13 -16.20
CA CYS A 311 -26.66 14.19 -17.60
C CYS A 311 -26.90 15.64 -18.01
N THR A 312 -25.87 16.34 -18.49
CA THR A 312 -26.05 17.64 -19.15
C THR A 312 -26.82 17.47 -20.45
N SER A 313 -27.97 18.13 -20.57
CA SER A 313 -28.67 18.36 -21.84
C SER A 313 -29.38 19.70 -21.82
N PRO A 314 -29.54 20.36 -22.98
CA PRO A 314 -29.49 21.82 -23.05
C PRO A 314 -30.88 22.48 -23.00
N THR A 315 -30.95 23.74 -22.61
CA THR A 315 -32.15 24.57 -22.85
C THR A 315 -31.77 25.97 -23.30
N LYS A 316 -32.47 26.46 -24.33
CA LYS A 316 -32.18 27.71 -25.04
C LYS A 316 -32.80 28.92 -24.35
N VAL A 317 -32.04 30.02 -24.40
CA VAL A 317 -32.45 31.43 -24.57
C VAL A 317 -33.95 31.71 -24.77
N THR A 318 -34.50 32.62 -23.96
CA THR A 318 -35.30 33.80 -24.42
C THR A 318 -35.03 35.00 -23.50
N ARG A 319 -34.98 36.22 -24.05
CA ARG A 319 -34.92 37.52 -23.33
C ARG A 319 -36.28 38.22 -23.43
N GLU A 320 -36.67 38.93 -22.37
CA GLU A 320 -37.59 40.10 -22.26
C GLU A 320 -38.14 40.14 -20.81
N GLY A 321 -38.54 41.25 -20.19
CA GLY A 321 -38.46 42.66 -20.57
C GLY A 321 -38.90 43.55 -19.39
N GLN A 322 -38.13 44.62 -19.15
CA GLN A 322 -38.49 45.94 -18.63
C GLN A 322 -39.88 46.18 -17.99
N ASP A 323 -39.94 46.65 -16.72
CA ASP A 323 -40.39 48.03 -16.42
C ASP A 323 -40.29 48.49 -14.95
N ARG A 324 -40.25 49.82 -14.75
CA ARG A 324 -40.29 50.58 -13.48
C ARG A 324 -41.51 51.51 -13.56
N PRO A 325 -42.15 51.95 -12.45
CA PRO A 325 -41.71 53.23 -11.88
C PRO A 325 -42.00 53.53 -10.38
N SER A 326 -41.09 54.33 -9.81
CA SER A 326 -41.29 55.51 -8.92
C SER A 326 -42.30 55.54 -7.74
N ARG A 327 -41.81 55.93 -6.56
CA ARG A 327 -42.00 57.29 -5.97
C ARG A 327 -41.22 57.49 -4.66
N SER A 328 -40.77 58.73 -4.45
CA SER A 328 -40.30 59.31 -3.18
C SER A 328 -41.00 60.66 -3.02
N PRO A 329 -41.10 61.18 -1.79
CA PRO A 329 -40.77 62.58 -1.55
C PRO A 329 -39.78 62.80 -0.39
N ALA A 330 -39.19 64.00 -0.37
CA ALA A 330 -38.39 64.58 0.73
C ALA A 330 -39.28 64.89 1.97
N SER A 331 -38.81 65.32 3.16
CA SER A 331 -37.51 65.87 3.63
C SER A 331 -37.21 65.33 5.07
N SER A 332 -36.33 65.84 5.96
CA SER A 332 -35.54 67.08 6.04
C SER A 332 -34.24 66.94 6.87
N GLU A 333 -33.52 68.07 6.94
CA GLU A 333 -32.62 68.55 8.03
C GLU A 333 -33.03 68.11 9.46
N ARG A 334 -32.16 67.99 10.47
CA ARG A 334 -30.70 68.20 10.65
C ARG A 334 -30.27 67.45 11.96
N ASP A 335 -29.02 67.34 12.43
CA ASP A 335 -27.72 67.96 12.11
C ASP A 335 -26.55 66.95 12.37
N SER A 336 -25.35 67.41 12.74
CA SER A 336 -24.18 66.61 13.22
C SER A 336 -23.49 67.32 14.40
N PRO A 337 -22.30 66.92 14.94
CA PRO A 337 -21.52 65.68 14.74
C PRO A 337 -21.00 65.00 16.03
N MET A 338 -20.67 63.70 15.89
CA MET A 338 -19.39 63.13 16.34
C MET A 338 -18.79 62.31 15.20
#